data_AF-S4RXP0-F1
#
_entry.id   AF-S4RXP0-F1
#
_cell.length_a   1.000
_cell.length_b   1.000
_cell.length_c   1.000
_cell.angle_alpha   90.00
_cell.angle_beta   90.00
_cell.angle_gamma   90.00
#
_symmetry.space_group_name_H-M   'P 1'
#
loop_
_entity.id
_entity.type
_entity.pdbx_description
1 polymer ?
#
loop_
_entity_poly.entity_id
_entity_poly.type
_entity_poly.pdbx_seq_one_letter_code
_entity_poly.pdbx_strand_id
1 'polypeptide(L)'
;GAPGSGLFFRDGKRRVDYLLVHRMCSPHPERRHFFEKNLRGEGLQVEREPSVTNSETVFVKIHAPWEVLCKHAEEMCIRMPFSTHELKSRGEAQGVLRAYKDLHPVTHNLHLEENDNYTAPFSRQRIHHFIIHDKGTFFSNAQRSRIVHHVLQRTKYEVPNNRNSPGLNRMLNNGTYEAAFPLHEGSYKSNNPIVTHGADNHRHLLYERWACWSMWYKYQPLDLIRRYFGEKIGLYFAWIGWYTGMLIPAAAVGLAVFLYGCYTINTSQDSATWRNKEVCSANIEMCPMCEKCDFWKLSDSCLYAKVTNLFDNAATVFFAIFMAIWGK
;
A
#
# COMPACT_ATOMS: atom_id res chain seq x y z
N GLY A 1 15.50 -24.07 -13.78
CA GLY A 1 14.07 -24.42 -13.61
C GLY A 1 13.26 -23.47 -14.45
N ALA A 2 12.23 -23.96 -15.14
CA ALA A 2 11.38 -23.13 -16.01
C ALA A 2 10.73 -21.98 -15.21
N PRO A 3 10.56 -20.79 -15.81
CA PRO A 3 9.87 -19.67 -15.18
C PRO A 3 8.41 -20.06 -14.92
N GLY A 4 8.06 -20.31 -13.65
CA GLY A 4 6.71 -20.70 -13.23
C GLY A 4 6.63 -21.94 -12.31
N SER A 5 7.71 -22.72 -12.17
CA SER A 5 7.66 -23.99 -11.42
C SER A 5 7.38 -23.86 -9.91
N GLY A 6 7.55 -22.67 -9.33
CA GLY A 6 7.38 -22.45 -7.88
C GLY A 6 5.98 -22.01 -7.45
N LEU A 7 5.13 -21.57 -8.39
CA LEU A 7 3.78 -21.06 -8.07
C LEU A 7 2.71 -22.14 -8.08
N PHE A 8 3.05 -23.33 -8.57
CA PHE A 8 2.16 -24.47 -8.66
C PHE A 8 2.69 -25.64 -7.84
N PHE A 9 1.80 -26.60 -7.59
CA PHE A 9 2.12 -27.91 -7.09
C PHE A 9 2.93 -28.68 -8.14
N ARG A 10 3.48 -29.84 -7.76
CA ARG A 10 4.28 -30.68 -8.68
C ARG A 10 3.55 -31.10 -9.96
N ASP A 11 2.22 -31.08 -9.95
CA ASP A 11 1.40 -31.36 -11.12
C ASP A 11 1.28 -30.21 -12.12
N GLY A 12 1.77 -29.01 -11.79
CA GLY A 12 1.69 -27.82 -12.63
C GLY A 12 0.27 -27.27 -12.83
N LYS A 13 -0.75 -27.81 -12.16
CA LYS A 13 -2.15 -27.41 -12.32
C LYS A 13 -2.65 -26.62 -11.11
N ARG A 14 -2.33 -27.08 -9.90
CA ARG A 14 -2.84 -26.48 -8.67
C ARG A 14 -1.92 -25.37 -8.21
N ARG A 15 -2.44 -24.15 -8.17
CA ARG A 15 -1.71 -22.97 -7.70
C ARG A 15 -1.50 -22.99 -6.19
N VAL A 16 -0.36 -22.50 -5.73
CA VAL A 16 -0.05 -22.32 -4.32
C VAL A 16 -0.66 -20.99 -3.85
N ASP A 17 -1.60 -21.05 -2.91
CA ASP A 17 -2.26 -19.86 -2.35
C ASP A 17 -1.60 -19.38 -1.05
N TYR A 18 -0.97 -20.30 -0.33
CA TYR A 18 -0.31 -20.05 0.95
C TYR A 18 0.82 -21.05 1.17
N LEU A 19 1.87 -20.61 1.87
CA LEU A 19 3.02 -21.45 2.23
C LEU A 19 3.17 -21.46 3.76
N LEU A 20 3.37 -22.65 4.34
CA LEU A 20 3.86 -22.80 5.71
C LEU A 20 5.29 -23.34 5.67
N VAL A 21 6.11 -22.91 6.60
CA VAL A 21 7.51 -23.32 6.72
C VAL A 21 7.72 -23.94 8.09
N HIS A 22 8.34 -25.11 8.15
CA HIS A 22 8.78 -25.69 9.41
C HIS A 22 10.14 -26.35 9.23
N ARG A 23 10.84 -26.57 10.35
CA ARG A 23 12.05 -27.40 10.38
C ARG A 23 11.69 -28.86 10.60
N MET A 24 12.54 -29.80 10.21
CA MET A 24 12.33 -31.23 10.47
C MET A 24 12.31 -31.53 11.97
N CYS A 25 13.26 -30.98 12.73
CA CYS A 25 13.38 -31.16 14.19
C CYS A 25 12.54 -30.17 15.02
N SER A 26 11.55 -29.53 14.41
CA SER A 26 10.62 -28.61 15.10
C SER A 26 9.87 -29.26 16.28
N PRO A 27 9.54 -28.52 17.34
CA PRO A 27 8.75 -29.02 18.45
C PRO A 27 7.32 -29.39 18.03
N HIS A 28 6.76 -30.40 18.72
CA HIS A 28 5.37 -30.87 18.58
C HIS A 28 4.95 -31.36 17.17
N PRO A 29 5.62 -32.39 16.61
CA PRO A 29 5.27 -32.94 15.29
C PRO A 29 3.83 -33.47 15.21
N GLU A 30 3.29 -34.01 16.31
CA GLU A 30 1.92 -34.51 16.35
C GLU A 30 0.88 -33.41 16.12
N ARG A 31 1.05 -32.24 16.76
CA ARG A 31 0.16 -31.09 16.56
C ARG A 31 0.14 -30.64 15.10
N ARG A 32 1.30 -30.68 14.43
CA ARG A 32 1.38 -30.39 12.98
C ARG A 32 0.61 -31.42 12.17
N HIS A 33 0.81 -32.71 12.45
CA HIS A 33 0.11 -33.77 11.74
C HIS A 33 -1.41 -33.65 11.87
N PHE A 34 -1.92 -33.41 13.08
CA PHE A 34 -3.35 -33.16 13.31
C PHE A 34 -3.85 -31.90 12.60
N PHE A 35 -3.09 -30.80 12.66
CA PHE A 35 -3.47 -29.58 11.96
C PHE A 35 -3.58 -29.81 10.44
N GLU A 36 -2.59 -30.42 9.81
CA GLU A 36 -2.64 -30.71 8.37
C GLU A 36 -3.74 -31.70 8.00
N LYS A 37 -4.02 -32.69 8.86
CA LYS A 37 -5.17 -33.60 8.69
C LYS A 37 -6.49 -32.82 8.74
N ASN A 38 -6.62 -31.89 9.68
CA ASN A 38 -7.82 -31.06 9.82
C ASN A 38 -7.95 -30.07 8.65
N LEU A 39 -6.85 -29.51 8.13
CA LEU A 39 -6.88 -28.68 6.93
C LEU A 39 -7.40 -29.47 5.72
N ARG A 40 -6.98 -30.73 5.56
CA ARG A 40 -7.53 -31.63 4.54
C ARG A 40 -9.00 -31.94 4.79
N GLY A 41 -9.40 -32.08 6.05
CA GLY A 41 -10.80 -32.24 6.46
C GLY A 41 -11.68 -31.04 6.09
N GLU A 42 -11.15 -29.82 6.15
CA GLU A 42 -11.81 -28.60 5.65
C GLU A 42 -11.82 -28.49 4.11
N GLY A 43 -11.17 -29.42 3.40
CA GLY A 43 -11.11 -29.48 1.94
C GLY A 43 -9.90 -28.79 1.31
N LEU A 44 -8.96 -28.26 2.12
CA LEU A 44 -7.71 -27.71 1.59
C LEU A 44 -6.79 -28.81 1.11
N GLN A 45 -6.06 -28.54 0.03
CA GLN A 45 -5.08 -29.47 -0.51
C GLN A 45 -3.69 -29.06 -0.05
N VAL A 46 -2.94 -30.03 0.48
CA VAL A 46 -1.66 -29.80 1.16
C VAL A 46 -0.59 -30.69 0.55
N GLU A 47 0.49 -30.08 0.05
CA GLU A 47 1.67 -30.75 -0.51
C GLU A 47 2.92 -30.34 0.28
N ARG A 48 3.78 -31.31 0.62
CA ARG A 48 5.04 -31.04 1.34
C ARG A 48 6.21 -31.16 0.37
N GLU A 49 7.13 -30.22 0.44
CA GLU A 49 8.35 -30.19 -0.36
C GLU A 49 9.55 -29.79 0.50
N PRO A 50 10.61 -30.62 0.59
CA PRO A 50 11.83 -30.25 1.28
C PRO A 50 12.55 -29.12 0.51
N SER A 51 13.22 -28.23 1.24
CA SER A 51 14.03 -27.18 0.62
C SER A 51 15.24 -27.79 -0.10
N VAL A 52 15.58 -27.21 -1.25
CA VAL A 52 16.78 -27.59 -2.02
C VAL A 52 18.04 -27.02 -1.37
N THR A 53 17.94 -25.87 -0.68
CA THR A 53 19.10 -25.17 -0.12
C THR A 53 19.40 -25.56 1.32
N ASN A 54 18.39 -25.91 2.10
CA ASN A 54 18.54 -26.30 3.51
C ASN A 54 17.77 -27.59 3.78
N SER A 55 18.48 -28.69 4.01
CA SER A 55 17.89 -30.01 4.25
C SER A 55 16.99 -30.06 5.50
N GLU A 56 17.14 -29.13 6.44
CA GLU A 56 16.31 -29.06 7.64
C GLU A 56 14.95 -28.39 7.41
N THR A 57 14.80 -27.60 6.34
CA THR A 57 13.59 -26.81 6.08
C THR A 57 12.62 -27.56 5.17
N VAL A 58 11.35 -27.59 5.56
CA VAL A 58 10.26 -28.18 4.78
C VAL A 58 9.21 -27.11 4.51
N PHE A 59 8.84 -27.01 3.24
CA PHE A 59 7.77 -26.14 2.75
C PHE A 59 6.48 -26.95 2.62
N VAL A 60 5.40 -26.40 3.17
CA VAL A 60 4.05 -26.94 3.05
C VAL A 60 3.25 -26.00 2.17
N LYS A 61 3.00 -26.44 0.94
CA LYS A 61 2.19 -25.72 -0.05
C LYS A 61 0.71 -26.00 0.20
N ILE A 62 -0.08 -24.93 0.20
CA ILE A 62 -1.53 -25.01 0.42
C ILE A 62 -2.24 -24.47 -0.82
N HIS A 63 -3.20 -25.24 -1.31
CA HIS A 63 -4.10 -24.87 -2.39
C HIS A 63 -5.55 -24.96 -1.91
N ALA A 64 -6.34 -23.93 -2.19
CA ALA A 64 -7.78 -23.93 -1.96
C ALA A 64 -8.54 -24.22 -3.27
N PRO A 65 -9.25 -25.36 -3.36
CA PRO A 65 -10.16 -25.65 -4.46
C PRO A 65 -11.32 -24.64 -4.55
N TRP A 66 -11.95 -24.58 -5.71
CA TRP A 66 -13.10 -23.69 -5.98
C TRP A 66 -14.20 -23.78 -4.92
N GLU A 67 -14.62 -25.00 -4.55
CA GLU A 67 -15.70 -25.20 -3.58
C GLU A 67 -15.37 -24.64 -2.19
N VAL A 68 -14.11 -24.80 -1.76
CA VAL A 68 -13.61 -24.28 -0.48
C VAL A 68 -13.56 -22.76 -0.50
N LEU A 69 -13.09 -22.19 -1.62
CA LEU A 69 -13.09 -20.73 -1.81
C LEU A 69 -14.50 -20.16 -1.77
N CYS A 70 -15.45 -20.78 -2.47
CA CYS A 70 -16.83 -20.33 -2.48
C CYS A 70 -17.49 -20.42 -1.11
N LYS A 71 -17.27 -21.51 -0.36
CA LYS A 71 -17.78 -21.69 1.00
C LYS A 71 -17.28 -20.56 1.91
N HIS A 72 -15.97 -20.36 1.99
CA HIS A 72 -15.40 -19.37 2.89
C HIS A 72 -15.57 -17.92 2.38
N ALA A 73 -15.67 -17.70 1.07
CA ALA A 73 -16.00 -16.38 0.53
C ALA A 73 -17.40 -15.91 0.94
N GLU A 74 -18.37 -16.83 1.03
CA GLU A 74 -19.71 -16.56 1.55
C GLU A 74 -19.68 -16.28 3.05
N GLU A 75 -18.98 -17.10 3.84
CA GLU A 75 -18.80 -16.88 5.30
C GLU A 75 -18.12 -15.54 5.62
N MET A 76 -17.20 -15.09 4.76
CA MET A 76 -16.49 -13.83 4.89
C MET A 76 -17.21 -12.64 4.25
N CYS A 77 -18.39 -12.85 3.66
CA CYS A 77 -19.17 -11.84 2.93
C CYS A 77 -18.33 -11.05 1.90
N ILE A 78 -17.49 -11.75 1.13
CA ILE A 78 -16.63 -11.10 0.14
C ILE A 78 -17.50 -10.46 -0.93
N ARG A 79 -17.35 -9.16 -1.17
CA ARG A 79 -18.09 -8.46 -2.21
C ARG A 79 -17.49 -8.78 -3.58
N MET A 80 -18.33 -9.28 -4.48
CA MET A 80 -17.95 -9.69 -5.84
C MET A 80 -18.84 -8.98 -6.88
N PRO A 81 -18.34 -8.75 -8.09
CA PRO A 81 -19.09 -8.08 -9.15
C PRO A 81 -20.30 -8.92 -9.58
N PHE A 82 -21.47 -8.30 -9.66
CA PHE A 82 -22.70 -8.94 -10.11
C PHE A 82 -23.29 -8.20 -11.32
N SER A 83 -23.94 -8.96 -12.21
CA SER A 83 -24.57 -8.39 -13.40
C SER A 83 -25.91 -7.79 -13.00
N THR A 84 -26.02 -6.47 -13.08
CA THR A 84 -27.32 -5.82 -13.24
C THR A 84 -27.60 -5.70 -14.72
N HIS A 85 -28.33 -6.67 -15.28
CA HIS A 85 -29.09 -6.36 -16.48
C HIS A 85 -30.04 -5.21 -16.10
N GLU A 86 -29.96 -4.07 -16.80
CA GLU A 86 -30.91 -2.95 -16.77
C GLU A 86 -30.73 -1.81 -15.74
N LEU A 87 -29.54 -1.19 -15.65
CA LEU A 87 -29.45 0.23 -15.24
C LEU A 87 -28.60 1.05 -16.21
N LYS A 88 -28.96 1.00 -17.50
CA LYS A 88 -28.59 2.08 -18.44
C LYS A 88 -29.48 3.29 -18.15
N SER A 89 -29.11 4.13 -17.20
CA SER A 89 -29.38 5.58 -17.25
C SER A 89 -28.79 6.28 -16.02
N ARG A 90 -27.74 7.09 -16.23
CA ARG A 90 -27.56 8.34 -15.48
C ARG A 90 -26.70 9.31 -16.30
N GLY A 91 -27.29 9.80 -17.38
CA GLY A 91 -26.67 10.66 -18.40
C GLY A 91 -26.35 12.10 -17.98
N GLU A 92 -26.48 12.48 -16.71
CA GLU A 92 -26.33 13.90 -16.30
C GLU A 92 -25.09 14.17 -15.42
N ALA A 93 -24.60 13.18 -14.67
CA ALA A 93 -23.41 13.36 -13.82
C ALA A 93 -22.08 13.21 -14.59
N GLN A 94 -22.11 12.68 -15.82
CA GLN A 94 -20.91 12.44 -16.63
C GLN A 94 -20.31 13.71 -17.23
N GLY A 95 -21.08 14.78 -17.45
CA GLY A 95 -20.58 16.00 -18.10
C GLY A 95 -19.54 16.75 -17.26
N VAL A 96 -19.81 16.94 -15.96
CA VAL A 96 -18.92 17.67 -15.04
C VAL A 96 -17.67 16.84 -14.71
N LEU A 97 -17.84 15.52 -14.54
CA LEU A 97 -16.71 14.62 -14.26
C LEU A 97 -15.79 14.45 -15.49
N ARG A 98 -16.32 14.48 -16.71
CA ARG A 98 -15.52 14.47 -17.95
C ARG A 98 -14.68 15.74 -18.07
N ALA A 99 -15.26 16.92 -17.85
CA ALA A 99 -14.52 18.18 -17.89
C ALA A 99 -13.33 18.21 -16.89
N TYR A 100 -13.49 17.58 -15.72
CA TYR A 100 -12.40 17.43 -14.75
C TYR A 100 -11.34 16.38 -15.17
N LYS A 101 -11.77 15.27 -15.81
CA LYS A 101 -10.88 14.24 -16.36
C LYS A 101 -10.08 14.75 -17.58
N ASP A 102 -10.68 15.61 -18.40
CA ASP A 102 -10.04 16.19 -19.61
C ASP A 102 -8.98 17.25 -19.27
N LEU A 103 -9.06 17.89 -18.10
CA LEU A 103 -8.00 18.76 -17.56
C LEU A 103 -6.75 18.01 -17.08
N HIS A 104 -6.83 16.68 -16.89
CA HIS A 104 -5.75 15.83 -16.40
C HIS A 104 -5.41 14.70 -17.40
N PRO A 105 -4.59 14.96 -18.43
CA PRO A 105 -4.44 14.12 -19.63
C PRO A 105 -3.65 12.80 -19.42
N VAL A 106 -3.33 12.41 -18.18
CA VAL A 106 -2.49 11.24 -17.89
C VAL A 106 -3.31 9.96 -17.63
N THR A 107 -4.64 10.05 -17.59
CA THR A 107 -5.52 8.88 -17.40
C THR A 107 -5.66 7.99 -18.66
N HIS A 108 -5.07 8.39 -19.79
CA HIS A 108 -5.50 7.90 -21.10
C HIS A 108 -4.61 6.86 -21.78
N ASN A 109 -3.95 5.95 -21.05
CA ASN A 109 -3.08 4.96 -21.71
C ASN A 109 -3.15 3.53 -21.19
N LEU A 110 -4.24 3.10 -20.57
CA LEU A 110 -4.68 1.70 -20.66
C LEU A 110 -6.11 1.62 -20.17
N HIS A 111 -6.98 0.96 -20.95
CA HIS A 111 -8.24 0.43 -20.48
C HIS A 111 -7.98 -0.59 -19.35
N LEU A 112 -7.68 -0.11 -18.15
CA LEU A 112 -8.16 -0.80 -16.96
C LEU A 112 -9.66 -0.62 -17.06
N GLU A 113 -10.38 -1.67 -17.43
CA GLU A 113 -11.84 -1.69 -17.32
C GLU A 113 -12.16 -1.37 -15.86
N GLU A 114 -12.40 -0.09 -15.57
CA GLU A 114 -13.26 0.37 -14.48
C GLU A 114 -14.65 -0.21 -14.83
N ASN A 115 -14.79 -1.51 -14.63
CA ASN A 115 -16.07 -2.16 -14.66
C ASN A 115 -16.75 -1.65 -13.40
N ASP A 116 -17.54 -0.58 -13.56
CA ASP A 116 -18.54 -0.04 -12.62
C ASP A 116 -19.65 -1.07 -12.35
N ASN A 117 -19.27 -2.35 -12.25
CA ASN A 117 -20.13 -3.44 -11.90
C ASN A 117 -20.43 -3.29 -10.42
N TYR A 118 -21.71 -3.21 -10.11
CA TYR A 118 -22.15 -3.24 -8.73
C TYR A 118 -21.59 -4.49 -8.03
N THR A 119 -21.26 -4.34 -6.75
CA THR A 119 -20.69 -5.44 -5.95
C THR A 119 -21.66 -5.86 -4.86
N ALA A 120 -21.84 -7.16 -4.69
CA ALA A 120 -22.72 -7.76 -3.69
C ALA A 120 -21.96 -8.83 -2.89
N PRO A 121 -22.34 -9.09 -1.63
CA PRO A 121 -21.74 -10.18 -0.86
C PRO A 121 -21.95 -11.51 -1.60
N PHE A 122 -20.86 -12.24 -1.80
CA PHE A 122 -20.85 -13.50 -2.52
C PHE A 122 -21.77 -14.52 -1.83
N SER A 123 -22.59 -15.20 -2.61
CA SER A 123 -23.45 -16.28 -2.12
C SER A 123 -23.47 -17.43 -3.09
N ARG A 124 -23.28 -18.65 -2.57
CA ARG A 124 -23.25 -19.87 -3.37
C ARG A 124 -24.61 -20.18 -3.99
N GLN A 125 -25.70 -19.90 -3.27
CA GLN A 125 -27.06 -20.11 -3.77
C GLN A 125 -27.38 -19.20 -4.97
N ARG A 126 -26.79 -18.01 -5.01
CA ARG A 126 -27.02 -16.99 -6.05
C ARG A 126 -25.83 -16.84 -7.00
N ILE A 127 -25.02 -17.89 -7.16
CA ILE A 127 -23.76 -17.85 -7.92
C ILE A 127 -23.93 -17.38 -9.37
N HIS A 128 -25.09 -17.67 -9.98
CA HIS A 128 -25.42 -17.29 -11.37
C HIS A 128 -25.62 -15.79 -11.59
N HIS A 129 -25.86 -15.00 -10.54
CA HIS A 129 -25.94 -13.54 -10.65
C HIS A 129 -24.57 -12.86 -10.71
N PHE A 130 -23.51 -13.58 -10.31
CA PHE A 130 -22.15 -13.05 -10.32
C PHE A 130 -21.51 -13.21 -11.69
N ILE A 131 -20.68 -12.24 -12.06
CA ILE A 131 -19.97 -12.25 -13.34
C ILE A 131 -18.75 -13.18 -13.20
N ILE A 132 -18.90 -14.43 -13.65
CA ILE A 132 -17.87 -15.46 -13.59
C ILE A 132 -17.50 -15.86 -15.02
N HIS A 133 -16.42 -15.28 -15.55
CA HIS A 133 -15.86 -15.71 -16.85
C HIS A 133 -15.03 -16.98 -16.71
N ASP A 134 -14.15 -17.01 -15.71
CA ASP A 134 -13.31 -18.16 -15.41
C ASP A 134 -13.17 -18.33 -13.89
N LYS A 135 -13.25 -19.59 -13.44
CA LYS A 135 -13.15 -19.97 -12.02
C LYS A 135 -11.73 -19.75 -11.47
N GLY A 136 -10.71 -19.83 -12.31
CA GLY A 136 -9.31 -19.64 -11.92
C GLY A 136 -8.98 -18.19 -11.57
N THR A 137 -9.59 -17.25 -12.30
CA THR A 137 -9.32 -15.81 -12.21
C THR A 137 -10.38 -15.00 -11.46
N PHE A 138 -11.56 -15.57 -11.20
CA PHE A 138 -12.66 -14.89 -10.49
C PHE A 138 -12.23 -14.32 -9.12
N PHE A 139 -11.53 -15.12 -8.31
CA PHE A 139 -10.94 -14.63 -7.07
C PHE A 139 -9.52 -14.13 -7.33
N SER A 140 -9.23 -12.88 -6.97
CA SER A 140 -7.88 -12.33 -7.06
C SER A 140 -6.91 -13.10 -6.17
N ASN A 141 -5.61 -13.04 -6.49
CA ASN A 141 -4.57 -13.73 -5.71
C ASN A 141 -4.57 -13.29 -4.25
N ALA A 142 -4.73 -11.99 -4.01
CA ALA A 142 -4.89 -11.43 -2.67
C ALA A 142 -6.14 -11.97 -1.95
N GLN A 143 -7.28 -12.07 -2.64
CA GLN A 143 -8.52 -12.61 -2.07
C GLN A 143 -8.36 -14.09 -1.71
N ARG A 144 -7.77 -14.90 -2.60
CA ARG A 144 -7.49 -16.33 -2.35
C ARG A 144 -6.61 -16.51 -1.13
N SER A 145 -5.47 -15.82 -1.06
CA SER A 145 -4.57 -15.87 0.10
C SER A 145 -5.26 -15.41 1.38
N ARG A 146 -6.13 -14.39 1.32
CA ARG A 146 -6.92 -13.93 2.46
C ARG A 146 -7.92 -14.99 2.95
N ILE A 147 -8.60 -15.67 2.03
CA ILE A 147 -9.51 -16.77 2.35
C ILE A 147 -8.73 -17.91 3.00
N VAL A 148 -7.62 -18.36 2.40
CA VAL A 148 -6.81 -19.45 2.97
C VAL A 148 -6.27 -19.08 4.35
N HIS A 149 -5.79 -17.84 4.53
CA HIS A 149 -5.35 -17.35 5.83
C HIS A 149 -6.48 -17.38 6.88
N HIS A 150 -7.70 -17.02 6.48
CA HIS A 150 -8.87 -17.07 7.35
C HIS A 150 -9.19 -18.50 7.82
N VAL A 151 -9.08 -19.49 6.92
CA VAL A 151 -9.23 -20.92 7.26
C VAL A 151 -8.12 -21.35 8.22
N LEU A 152 -6.86 -21.05 7.90
CA LEU A 152 -5.70 -21.41 8.72
C LEU A 152 -5.77 -20.85 10.15
N GLN A 153 -6.34 -19.67 10.33
CA GLN A 153 -6.55 -19.08 11.65
C GLN A 153 -7.65 -19.79 12.47
N ARG A 154 -8.63 -20.42 11.82
CA ARG A 154 -9.79 -21.06 12.47
C ARG A 154 -9.63 -22.55 12.67
N THR A 155 -8.87 -23.22 11.82
CA THR A 155 -8.63 -24.66 11.93
C THR A 155 -7.95 -24.98 13.27
N LYS A 156 -8.49 -25.98 13.98
CA LYS A 156 -7.94 -26.44 15.26
C LYS A 156 -6.83 -27.47 15.02
N TYR A 157 -5.83 -27.50 15.90
CA TYR A 157 -4.70 -28.43 15.81
C TYR A 157 -4.70 -29.52 16.92
N GLU A 158 -5.62 -29.48 17.89
CA GLU A 158 -5.74 -30.51 18.96
C GLU A 158 -7.06 -31.29 18.89
N VAL A 159 -7.06 -32.47 19.51
CA VAL A 159 -8.16 -33.44 19.67
C VAL A 159 -9.31 -32.81 20.50
N PRO A 160 -10.60 -33.23 20.32
CA PRO A 160 -11.72 -32.63 21.03
C PRO A 160 -11.58 -32.87 22.53
N ASN A 161 -11.25 -31.82 23.30
CA ASN A 161 -11.48 -31.62 24.75
C ASN A 161 -10.59 -30.52 25.37
N ASN A 162 -9.61 -29.97 24.64
CA ASN A 162 -8.84 -28.83 25.14
C ASN A 162 -9.48 -27.50 24.70
N ARG A 163 -9.89 -26.66 25.68
CA ARG A 163 -10.56 -25.36 25.45
C ARG A 163 -9.64 -24.30 24.84
N ASN A 164 -8.35 -24.61 24.67
CA ASN A 164 -7.31 -23.63 24.40
C ASN A 164 -6.68 -23.78 22.99
N SER A 165 -7.46 -24.08 21.96
CA SER A 165 -6.91 -24.31 20.60
C SER A 165 -7.47 -23.34 19.56
N PRO A 166 -6.74 -22.27 19.21
CA PRO A 166 -6.97 -21.72 17.87
C PRO A 166 -5.68 -21.48 17.09
N GLY A 167 -5.64 -22.12 15.92
CA GLY A 167 -5.13 -21.52 14.69
C GLY A 167 -3.63 -21.46 14.48
N LEU A 168 -3.30 -21.09 13.25
CA LEU A 168 -1.95 -20.89 12.75
C LEU A 168 -1.08 -19.97 13.64
N ASN A 169 -1.62 -18.87 14.17
CA ASN A 169 -0.85 -17.91 14.97
C ASN A 169 -0.24 -18.54 16.23
N ARG A 170 -0.97 -19.45 16.88
CA ARG A 170 -0.44 -20.16 18.06
C ARG A 170 0.62 -21.18 17.67
N MET A 171 0.47 -21.82 16.52
CA MET A 171 1.48 -22.74 15.98
C MET A 171 2.78 -22.03 15.59
N LEU A 172 2.69 -20.78 15.12
CA LEU A 172 3.83 -19.91 14.89
C LEU A 172 4.50 -19.50 16.21
N ASN A 173 3.72 -19.01 17.18
CA ASN A 173 4.25 -18.58 18.48
C ASN A 173 4.92 -19.72 19.27
N ASN A 174 4.40 -20.95 19.14
CA ASN A 174 4.97 -22.13 19.79
C ASN A 174 6.15 -22.75 19.02
N GLY A 175 6.56 -22.17 17.88
CA GLY A 175 7.66 -22.68 17.05
C GLY A 175 7.33 -24.00 16.31
N THR A 176 6.05 -24.40 16.23
CA THR A 176 5.63 -25.57 15.43
C THR A 176 5.73 -25.27 13.93
N TYR A 177 5.46 -24.03 13.53
CA TYR A 177 5.83 -23.48 12.23
C TYR A 177 6.79 -22.30 12.46
N GLU A 178 7.74 -22.14 11.56
CA GLU A 178 8.71 -21.04 11.58
C GLU A 178 8.15 -19.80 10.89
N ALA A 179 7.47 -19.99 9.76
CA ALA A 179 6.88 -18.89 9.00
C ALA A 179 5.61 -19.36 8.26
N ALA A 180 4.75 -18.41 7.95
CA ALA A 180 3.55 -18.66 7.17
C ALA A 180 3.19 -17.42 6.35
N PHE A 181 3.26 -17.51 5.03
CA PHE A 181 3.08 -16.36 4.14
C PHE A 181 2.46 -16.74 2.79
N PRO A 182 1.71 -15.83 2.15
CA PRO A 182 1.30 -15.99 0.76
C PRO A 182 2.49 -15.77 -0.19
N LEU A 183 2.44 -16.40 -1.36
CA LEU A 183 3.48 -16.23 -2.38
C LEU A 183 3.18 -15.04 -3.29
N HIS A 184 4.23 -14.30 -3.63
CA HIS A 184 4.16 -13.33 -4.71
C HIS A 184 4.09 -14.02 -6.07
N GLU A 185 3.36 -13.43 -7.01
CA GLU A 185 3.51 -13.75 -8.43
C GLU A 185 4.95 -13.50 -8.88
N GLY A 186 5.41 -14.25 -9.88
CA GLY A 186 6.80 -14.53 -10.25
C GLY A 186 7.82 -13.37 -10.18
N SER A 187 8.56 -13.15 -11.28
CA SER A 187 9.57 -12.09 -11.32
C SER A 187 8.88 -10.72 -11.46
N TYR A 188 9.47 -9.69 -10.84
CA TYR A 188 9.07 -8.30 -11.07
C TYR A 188 9.74 -7.70 -12.32
N LYS A 189 10.75 -8.37 -12.88
CA LYS A 189 11.41 -8.02 -14.14
C LYS A 189 10.95 -8.97 -15.24
N SER A 190 10.62 -8.42 -16.41
CA SER A 190 10.46 -9.17 -17.65
C SER A 190 11.67 -8.93 -18.57
N ASN A 191 11.82 -9.81 -19.55
CA ASN A 191 12.75 -9.59 -20.66
C ASN A 191 12.12 -8.77 -21.80
N ASN A 192 10.78 -8.73 -21.84
CA ASN A 192 10.01 -8.10 -22.91
C ASN A 192 9.34 -6.80 -22.43
N PRO A 193 9.30 -5.74 -23.25
CA PRO A 193 8.59 -4.50 -22.90
C PRO A 193 7.08 -4.71 -22.82
N ILE A 194 6.43 -4.14 -21.78
CA ILE A 194 4.97 -4.22 -21.58
C ILE A 194 4.16 -3.72 -22.78
N VAL A 195 4.67 -2.71 -23.50
CA VAL A 195 3.97 -2.12 -24.66
C VAL A 195 3.77 -3.14 -25.78
N THR A 196 4.70 -4.08 -25.92
CA THR A 196 4.73 -5.03 -27.05
C THR A 196 4.09 -6.37 -26.72
N HIS A 197 4.30 -6.88 -25.50
CA HIS A 197 3.90 -8.24 -25.11
C HIS A 197 2.88 -8.27 -23.96
N GLY A 198 2.44 -7.10 -23.48
CA GLY A 198 1.66 -7.00 -22.25
C GLY A 198 2.51 -7.28 -21.01
N ALA A 199 1.87 -7.30 -19.85
CA ALA A 199 2.55 -7.66 -18.62
C ALA A 199 2.53 -9.16 -18.39
N ASP A 200 3.69 -9.73 -18.03
CA ASP A 200 3.82 -11.16 -17.76
C ASP A 200 3.06 -11.55 -16.48
N ASN A 201 3.06 -10.67 -15.47
CA ASN A 201 2.41 -10.86 -14.17
C ASN A 201 1.91 -9.51 -13.62
N HIS A 202 0.96 -9.51 -12.68
CA HIS A 202 0.52 -8.26 -12.03
C HIS A 202 1.65 -7.61 -11.23
N ARG A 203 2.56 -8.41 -10.64
CA ARG A 203 3.74 -7.88 -9.94
C ARG A 203 4.64 -7.06 -10.86
N HIS A 204 4.89 -7.57 -12.06
CA HIS A 204 5.70 -6.90 -13.07
C HIS A 204 5.01 -5.64 -13.58
N LEU A 205 3.70 -5.73 -13.87
CA LEU A 205 2.88 -4.57 -14.25
C LEU A 205 2.96 -3.44 -13.20
N LEU A 206 2.85 -3.81 -11.92
CA LEU A 206 2.84 -2.86 -10.82
C LEU A 206 4.22 -2.21 -10.60
N TYR A 207 5.31 -2.97 -10.81
CA TYR A 207 6.66 -2.44 -10.72
C TYR A 207 6.92 -1.38 -11.80
N GLU A 208 6.67 -1.70 -13.07
CA GLU A 208 6.96 -0.78 -14.18
C GLU A 208 6.10 0.47 -14.18
N ARG A 209 4.85 0.40 -13.68
CA ARG A 209 3.91 1.52 -13.73
C ARG A 209 3.86 2.39 -12.50
N TRP A 210 4.39 1.93 -11.37
CA TRP A 210 4.22 2.62 -10.10
C TRP A 210 5.45 2.55 -9.21
N ALA A 211 5.96 1.35 -8.89
CA ALA A 211 7.06 1.20 -7.92
C ALA A 211 8.46 1.45 -8.51
N CYS A 212 8.59 2.42 -9.43
CA CYS A 212 9.83 2.84 -10.07
C CYS A 212 10.04 4.36 -9.91
N TRP A 213 11.28 4.77 -9.64
CA TRP A 213 11.65 6.19 -9.54
C TRP A 213 11.30 6.99 -10.79
N SER A 214 11.36 6.39 -11.98
CA SER A 214 11.00 7.03 -13.24
C SER A 214 9.50 7.36 -13.38
N MET A 215 8.63 6.84 -12.52
CA MET A 215 7.18 7.02 -12.60
C MET A 215 6.61 8.00 -11.55
N TRP A 216 7.46 8.75 -10.86
CA TRP A 216 7.05 9.66 -9.76
C TRP A 216 6.03 10.74 -10.17
N TYR A 217 6.01 11.15 -11.44
CA TYR A 217 5.12 12.19 -11.95
C TYR A 217 3.73 11.68 -12.37
N LYS A 218 3.49 10.36 -12.36
CA LYS A 218 2.20 9.78 -12.75
C LYS A 218 1.29 9.58 -11.54
N TYR A 219 -0.01 9.56 -11.79
CA TYR A 219 -0.99 9.15 -10.78
C TYR A 219 -0.79 7.70 -10.35
N GLN A 220 -1.05 7.44 -9.07
CA GLN A 220 -0.92 6.09 -8.51
C GLN A 220 -2.06 5.19 -9.02
N PRO A 221 -1.78 3.99 -9.55
CA PRO A 221 -2.81 3.06 -10.00
C PRO A 221 -3.43 2.32 -8.80
N LEU A 222 -4.28 3.01 -8.04
CA LEU A 222 -4.84 2.54 -6.77
C LEU A 222 -5.59 1.20 -6.88
N ASP A 223 -6.36 0.98 -7.95
CA ASP A 223 -7.08 -0.28 -8.14
C ASP A 223 -6.16 -1.46 -8.37
N LEU A 224 -5.03 -1.25 -9.06
CA LEU A 224 -4.04 -2.32 -9.27
C LEU A 224 -3.33 -2.66 -7.95
N ILE A 225 -2.97 -1.63 -7.16
CA ILE A 225 -2.39 -1.79 -5.82
C ILE A 225 -3.38 -2.54 -4.92
N ARG A 226 -4.65 -2.13 -4.90
CA ARG A 226 -5.73 -2.74 -4.14
C ARG A 226 -5.96 -4.20 -4.55
N ARG A 227 -5.96 -4.51 -5.86
CA ARG A 227 -6.14 -5.87 -6.37
C ARG A 227 -5.00 -6.80 -5.98
N TYR A 228 -3.76 -6.29 -5.95
CA TYR A 228 -2.56 -7.07 -5.68
C TYR A 228 -2.24 -7.21 -4.18
N PHE A 229 -2.29 -6.11 -3.43
CA PHE A 229 -1.94 -6.07 -2.00
C PHE A 229 -3.15 -6.10 -1.06
N GLY A 230 -4.34 -5.82 -1.57
CA GLY A 230 -5.57 -5.74 -0.77
C GLY A 230 -5.92 -4.32 -0.32
N GLU A 231 -7.09 -4.20 0.30
CA GLU A 231 -7.72 -2.93 0.67
C GLU A 231 -6.89 -2.08 1.63
N LYS A 232 -6.28 -2.69 2.66
CA LYS A 232 -5.53 -1.96 3.68
C LYS A 232 -4.35 -1.18 3.07
N ILE A 233 -3.60 -1.82 2.17
CA ILE A 233 -2.44 -1.22 1.51
C ILE A 233 -2.91 -0.26 0.41
N GLY A 234 -3.96 -0.60 -0.33
CA GLY A 234 -4.58 0.30 -1.30
C GLY A 234 -5.02 1.63 -0.66
N LEU A 235 -5.71 1.57 0.49
CA LEU A 235 -6.17 2.75 1.23
C LEU A 235 -5.00 3.58 1.77
N TYR A 236 -3.93 2.93 2.25
CA TYR A 236 -2.72 3.62 2.69
C TYR A 236 -2.11 4.48 1.56
N PHE A 237 -1.96 3.91 0.37
CA PHE A 237 -1.42 4.66 -0.78
C PHE A 237 -2.41 5.70 -1.33
N ALA A 238 -3.71 5.43 -1.28
CA ALA A 238 -4.73 6.42 -1.59
C ALA A 238 -4.63 7.64 -0.67
N TRP A 239 -4.49 7.41 0.64
CA TRP A 239 -4.33 8.47 1.63
C TRP A 239 -3.03 9.26 1.44
N ILE A 240 -1.90 8.58 1.20
CA ILE A 240 -0.64 9.27 0.90
C ILE A 240 -0.75 10.12 -0.36
N GLY A 241 -1.30 9.57 -1.44
CA GLY A 241 -1.48 10.30 -2.69
C GLY A 241 -2.35 11.55 -2.50
N TRP A 242 -3.46 11.42 -1.78
CA TRP A 242 -4.31 12.54 -1.41
C TRP A 242 -3.58 13.58 -0.56
N TYR A 243 -2.87 13.15 0.48
CA TYR A 243 -2.15 14.04 1.39
C TYR A 243 -1.03 14.80 0.67
N THR A 244 -0.21 14.12 -0.14
CA THR A 244 0.81 14.77 -0.96
C THR A 244 0.20 15.75 -1.95
N GLY A 245 -0.96 15.40 -2.54
CA GLY A 245 -1.72 16.33 -3.39
C GLY A 245 -2.18 17.58 -2.62
N MET A 246 -2.68 17.42 -1.40
CA MET A 246 -3.10 18.53 -0.54
C MET A 246 -1.94 19.40 -0.04
N LEU A 247 -0.72 18.86 0.00
CA LEU A 247 0.48 19.64 0.32
C LEU A 247 0.90 20.58 -0.82
N ILE A 248 0.54 20.32 -2.08
CA ILE A 248 0.90 21.17 -3.23
C ILE A 248 0.43 22.62 -3.05
N PRO A 249 -0.86 22.92 -2.78
CA PRO A 249 -1.30 24.31 -2.56
C PRO A 249 -0.64 24.93 -1.33
N ALA A 250 -0.43 24.17 -0.25
CA ALA A 250 0.25 24.67 0.93
C ALA A 250 1.71 25.04 0.66
N ALA A 251 2.42 24.20 -0.09
CA ALA A 251 3.78 24.47 -0.54
C ALA A 251 3.84 25.67 -1.50
N ALA A 252 2.87 25.84 -2.39
CA ALA A 252 2.79 26.98 -3.29
C ALA A 252 2.63 28.31 -2.54
N VAL A 253 1.71 28.37 -1.56
CA VAL A 253 1.54 29.55 -0.70
C VAL A 253 2.78 29.80 0.14
N GLY A 254 3.35 28.76 0.75
CA GLY A 254 4.58 28.86 1.54
C GLY A 254 5.77 29.38 0.72
N LEU A 255 5.92 28.89 -0.52
CA LEU A 255 6.94 29.37 -1.45
C LEU A 255 6.70 30.84 -1.85
N ALA A 256 5.46 31.24 -2.11
CA ALA A 256 5.14 32.63 -2.42
C ALA A 256 5.49 33.58 -1.26
N VAL A 257 5.19 33.18 -0.03
CA VAL A 257 5.53 33.93 1.19
C VAL A 257 7.05 34.00 1.40
N PHE A 258 7.76 32.91 1.13
CA PHE A 258 9.23 32.89 1.17
C PHE A 258 9.85 33.83 0.13
N LEU A 259 9.36 33.80 -1.12
CA LEU A 259 9.81 34.70 -2.19
C LEU A 259 9.50 36.17 -1.87
N TYR A 260 8.37 36.45 -1.25
CA TYR A 260 8.04 37.78 -0.73
C TYR A 260 9.06 38.24 0.33
N GLY A 261 9.43 37.36 1.27
CA GLY A 261 10.48 37.64 2.25
C GLY A 261 11.85 37.91 1.60
N CYS A 262 12.22 37.16 0.56
CA CYS A 262 13.44 37.41 -0.21
C CYS A 262 13.41 38.75 -0.95
N TYR A 263 12.27 39.13 -1.53
CA TYR A 263 12.10 40.40 -2.22
C TYR A 263 12.23 41.59 -1.26
N THR A 264 11.61 41.48 -0.08
CA THR A 264 11.55 42.57 0.91
C THR A 264 12.83 42.77 1.71
N ILE A 265 13.77 41.81 1.70
CA ILE A 265 15.00 41.89 2.51
C ILE A 265 15.94 43.04 2.11
N ASN A 266 15.85 43.48 0.84
CA ASN A 266 16.73 44.49 0.24
C ASN A 266 15.98 45.79 -0.14
N THR A 267 14.65 45.84 -0.04
CA THR A 267 13.87 47.04 -0.37
C THR A 267 13.90 48.02 0.80
N SER A 268 14.49 49.19 0.59
CA SER A 268 14.75 50.20 1.63
C SER A 268 13.50 50.94 2.16
N GLN A 269 12.29 50.53 1.77
CA GLN A 269 11.07 51.32 1.94
C GLN A 269 10.10 50.77 2.99
N ASP A 270 10.30 49.53 3.45
CA ASP A 270 9.43 48.88 4.46
C ASP A 270 10.05 48.92 5.87
N SER A 271 9.19 49.02 6.89
CA SER A 271 9.56 49.05 8.31
C SER A 271 10.40 47.84 8.77
N ALA A 272 10.28 46.71 8.07
CA ALA A 272 11.08 45.50 8.30
C ALA A 272 12.55 45.66 7.87
N THR A 273 12.83 46.45 6.82
CA THR A 273 14.18 46.72 6.32
C THR A 273 14.93 47.71 7.19
N TRP A 274 14.21 48.60 7.86
CA TRP A 274 14.77 49.52 8.86
C TRP A 274 15.49 48.76 9.98
N ARG A 275 14.87 47.71 10.53
CA ARG A 275 15.46 46.84 11.56
C ARG A 275 16.75 46.17 11.10
N ASN A 276 16.78 45.63 9.88
CA ASN A 276 18.00 45.04 9.33
C ASN A 276 19.11 46.08 9.16
N LYS A 277 18.77 47.29 8.71
CA LYS A 277 19.73 48.39 8.56
C LYS A 277 20.29 48.83 9.90
N GLU A 278 19.46 49.00 10.93
CA GLU A 278 19.89 49.36 12.29
C GLU A 278 20.86 48.32 12.86
N VAL A 279 20.53 47.03 12.81
CA VAL A 279 21.42 45.97 13.34
C VAL A 279 22.73 45.92 12.57
N CYS A 280 22.70 45.99 11.23
CA CYS A 280 23.91 45.88 10.41
C CYS A 280 24.82 47.12 10.49
N SER A 281 24.30 48.30 10.85
CA SER A 281 25.11 49.52 11.02
C SER A 281 25.36 49.91 12.49
N ALA A 282 24.85 49.14 13.46
CA ALA A 282 25.02 49.44 14.88
C ALA A 282 26.46 49.20 15.35
N ASN A 283 27.07 50.22 15.95
CA ASN A 283 28.33 50.09 16.68
C ASN A 283 28.05 49.96 18.19
N ILE A 284 27.21 49.01 18.56
CA ILE A 284 26.82 48.71 19.94
C ILE A 284 27.52 47.42 20.37
N GLU A 285 28.24 47.47 21.49
CA GLU A 285 28.85 46.29 22.12
C GLU A 285 27.82 45.60 23.01
N MET A 286 27.65 44.30 22.77
CA MET A 286 26.69 43.45 23.47
C MET A 286 27.39 42.67 24.57
N CYS A 287 26.70 42.48 25.68
CA CYS A 287 27.20 41.70 26.80
C CYS A 287 27.47 40.24 26.39
N PRO A 288 28.52 39.61 26.95
CA PRO A 288 28.81 38.21 26.71
C PRO A 288 27.68 37.32 27.25
N MET A 289 27.37 36.26 26.51
CA MET A 289 26.34 35.28 26.90
C MET A 289 26.85 34.23 27.89
N CYS A 290 28.16 34.24 28.21
CA CYS A 290 28.78 33.31 29.16
C CYS A 290 29.87 34.02 30.00
N GLU A 291 30.20 33.46 31.18
CA GLU A 291 31.16 34.07 32.12
C GLU A 291 32.58 34.23 31.58
N LYS A 292 32.98 33.42 30.58
CA LYS A 292 34.30 33.45 29.91
C LYS A 292 34.20 33.75 28.42
N CYS A 293 33.22 34.55 28.00
CA CYS A 293 33.03 34.96 26.62
C CYS A 293 33.46 36.42 26.44
N ASP A 294 33.97 36.75 25.27
CA ASP A 294 34.30 38.12 24.91
C ASP A 294 33.03 38.92 24.58
N PHE A 295 33.12 40.25 24.74
CA PHE A 295 32.12 41.17 24.21
C PHE A 295 32.08 41.07 22.69
N TRP A 296 30.88 41.16 22.11
CA TRP A 296 30.65 41.01 20.68
C TRP A 296 29.85 42.21 20.15
N LYS A 297 30.00 42.54 18.86
CA LYS A 297 29.30 43.70 18.29
C LYS A 297 27.95 43.29 17.73
N LEU A 298 26.92 44.12 17.93
CA LEU A 298 25.58 43.86 17.40
C LEU A 298 25.57 43.69 15.87
N SER A 299 26.47 44.38 15.16
CA SER A 299 26.68 44.24 13.71
C SER A 299 27.03 42.82 13.26
N ASP A 300 27.67 42.02 14.13
CA ASP A 300 28.11 40.66 13.80
C ASP A 300 26.90 39.72 13.63
N SER A 301 25.75 40.07 14.20
CA SER A 301 24.47 39.36 14.04
C SER A 301 23.64 39.81 12.83
N CYS A 302 24.20 40.64 11.95
CA CYS A 302 23.51 41.16 10.76
C CYS A 302 22.93 40.06 9.86
N LEU A 303 23.68 38.97 9.61
CA LEU A 303 23.19 37.84 8.81
C LEU A 303 21.99 37.16 9.48
N TYR A 304 22.07 36.96 10.80
CA TYR A 304 21.01 36.35 11.58
C TYR A 304 19.75 37.22 11.59
N ALA A 305 19.88 38.54 11.70
CA ALA A 305 18.77 39.48 11.62
C ALA A 305 18.08 39.42 10.24
N LYS A 306 18.85 39.37 9.16
CA LYS A 306 18.34 39.19 7.79
C LYS A 306 17.59 37.87 7.62
N VAL A 307 18.16 36.76 8.08
CA VAL A 307 17.51 35.44 8.03
C VAL A 307 16.24 35.43 8.90
N THR A 308 16.27 36.06 10.07
CA THR A 308 15.09 36.17 10.93
C THR A 308 13.98 36.94 10.22
N ASN A 309 14.30 38.06 9.59
CA ASN A 309 13.34 38.85 8.82
C ASN A 309 12.75 38.11 7.60
N LEU A 310 13.52 37.17 7.01
CA LEU A 310 13.04 36.31 5.94
C LEU A 310 11.89 35.39 6.42
N PHE A 311 11.98 34.88 7.65
CA PHE A 311 10.98 33.99 8.25
C PHE A 311 9.93 34.70 9.11
N ASP A 312 10.23 35.88 9.63
CA ASP A 312 9.37 36.68 10.51
C ASP A 312 8.97 37.99 9.82
N ASN A 313 7.99 37.87 8.91
CA ASN A 313 7.43 38.98 8.14
C ASN A 313 5.90 38.95 8.20
N ALA A 314 5.24 40.04 7.80
CA ALA A 314 3.78 40.11 7.86
C ALA A 314 3.06 39.01 7.06
N ALA A 315 3.67 38.49 5.99
CA ALA A 315 3.11 37.42 5.19
C ALA A 315 3.20 36.04 5.87
N THR A 316 4.14 35.81 6.80
CA THR A 316 4.19 34.55 7.58
C THR A 316 3.07 34.45 8.61
N VAL A 317 2.55 35.58 9.12
CA VAL A 317 1.32 35.61 9.93
C VAL A 317 0.11 35.13 9.12
N PHE A 318 -0.03 35.61 7.88
CA PHE A 318 -1.06 35.14 6.95
C PHE A 318 -0.90 33.64 6.67
N PHE A 319 0.34 33.18 6.41
CA PHE A 319 0.62 31.77 6.17
C PHE A 319 0.26 30.89 7.38
N ALA A 320 0.51 31.35 8.61
CA ALA A 320 0.15 30.62 9.82
C ALA A 320 -1.38 30.43 9.93
N ILE A 321 -2.18 31.46 9.63
CA ILE A 321 -3.64 31.37 9.59
C ILE A 321 -4.08 30.39 8.49
N PHE A 322 -3.48 30.49 7.29
CA PHE A 322 -3.75 29.58 6.19
C PHE A 322 -3.45 28.12 6.57
N MET A 323 -2.31 27.84 7.21
CA MET A 323 -1.94 26.50 7.66
C MET A 323 -2.88 25.97 8.74
N ALA A 324 -3.37 26.84 9.63
CA ALA A 324 -4.37 26.46 10.62
C ALA A 324 -5.73 26.10 10.00
N ILE A 325 -6.10 26.72 8.88
CA ILE A 325 -7.30 26.37 8.10
C ILE A 325 -7.06 25.09 7.29
N TRP A 326 -5.89 24.96 6.66
CA TRP A 326 -5.51 23.79 5.86
C TRP A 326 -5.43 22.51 6.71
N GLY A 327 -5.01 22.62 7.97
CA GLY A 327 -4.91 21.50 8.91
C GLY A 327 -6.23 21.06 9.54
N LYS A 328 -7.35 21.74 9.26
CA LYS A 328 -8.69 21.36 9.72
C LYS A 328 -9.44 20.55 8.66
#